data_AF-A0A2W6A3W0-F1
#
_entry.id   AF-A0A2W6A3W0-F1
#
_cell.length_a   1.000
_cell.length_b   1.000
_cell.length_c   1.000
_cell.angle_alpha   90.00
_cell.angle_beta   90.00
_cell.angle_gamma   90.00
#
_symmetry.space_group_name_H-M   'P 1'
#
loop_
_entity.id
_entity.type
_entity.pdbx_description
1 polymer ?
#
loop_
_entity_poly.entity_id
_entity_poly.type
_entity_poly.pdbx_seq_one_letter_code
_entity_poly.pdbx_strand_id
1 'polypeptide(L)'
;MNKRKGFSHLKAPDRDRIHALYGYGHEQQEIAEVLGVDPATISRELNRYPRKTWRYSADRAQEDAEERRTHSKCPGMKIANDPILRKCIIKELKRLRSPDEIAGRMKKEGVTPRVGKNAIYKWLYSDDGKPYCKYLCTKRTCKKRQSRLVKKMLIPDRISLKDRPNEPDSYMPKVIYSSRHRSQDQQRVVCL
;
A
#
# COMPACT_ATOMS: atom_id res chain seq x y z
N MET A 1 3.94 -31.43 -15.31
CA MET A 1 3.50 -30.12 -15.87
C MET A 1 4.60 -29.10 -15.66
N ASN A 2 5.20 -28.58 -16.73
CA ASN A 2 6.19 -27.50 -16.61
C ASN A 2 5.51 -26.21 -16.15
N LYS A 3 5.97 -25.66 -15.01
CA LYS A 3 5.45 -24.42 -14.45
C LYS A 3 5.83 -23.29 -15.40
N ARG A 4 4.84 -22.60 -15.97
CA ARG A 4 5.09 -21.41 -16.80
C ARG A 4 5.79 -20.36 -15.94
N LYS A 5 6.96 -19.88 -16.38
CA LYS A 5 7.65 -18.78 -15.71
C LYS A 5 6.74 -17.55 -15.74
N GLY A 6 6.61 -16.88 -14.60
CA GLY A 6 5.86 -15.63 -14.50
C GLY A 6 6.52 -14.52 -15.33
N PHE A 7 5.72 -13.57 -15.80
CA PHE A 7 6.24 -12.42 -16.54
C PHE A 7 7.14 -11.56 -15.62
N SER A 8 8.39 -11.36 -16.05
CA SER A 8 9.35 -10.49 -15.38
C SER A 8 9.71 -9.33 -16.31
N HIS A 9 9.73 -8.12 -15.76
CA HIS A 9 10.24 -6.97 -16.50
C HIS A 9 11.76 -7.00 -16.52
N LEU A 10 12.36 -6.65 -17.67
CA LEU A 10 13.80 -6.39 -17.78
C LEU A 10 14.18 -5.21 -16.87
N LYS A 11 15.25 -5.40 -16.09
CA LYS A 11 15.86 -4.36 -15.26
C LYS A 11 17.00 -3.67 -16.04
N ALA A 12 17.51 -2.56 -15.51
CA ALA A 12 18.68 -1.86 -16.05
C ALA A 12 19.85 -2.81 -16.41
N PRO A 13 20.36 -3.68 -15.51
CA PRO A 13 21.49 -4.57 -15.83
C PRO A 13 21.16 -5.60 -16.92
N ASP A 14 19.89 -5.99 -17.06
CA ASP A 14 19.48 -6.89 -18.14
C ASP A 14 19.59 -6.18 -19.49
N ARG A 15 19.19 -4.89 -19.54
CA ARG A 15 19.31 -4.05 -20.75
C ARG A 15 20.76 -3.75 -21.11
N ASP A 16 21.62 -3.51 -20.12
CA ASP A 16 23.06 -3.31 -20.33
C ASP A 16 23.71 -4.54 -20.97
N ARG A 17 23.33 -5.73 -20.52
CA ARG A 17 23.78 -7.01 -21.10
C ARG A 17 23.25 -7.22 -22.51
N ILE A 18 21.98 -6.90 -22.76
CA ILE A 18 21.42 -6.94 -24.13
C ILE A 18 22.22 -6.01 -25.04
N HIS A 19 22.52 -4.80 -24.58
CA HIS A 19 23.30 -3.81 -25.33
C HIS A 19 24.69 -4.33 -25.70
N ALA A 20 25.43 -4.85 -24.72
CA ALA A 20 26.76 -5.40 -24.96
C ALA A 20 26.71 -6.57 -25.96
N LEU A 21 25.90 -7.59 -25.68
CA LEU A 21 25.86 -8.82 -26.50
C LEU A 21 25.34 -8.54 -27.92
N TYR A 22 24.30 -7.72 -28.05
CA TYR A 22 23.79 -7.31 -29.35
C TYR A 22 24.78 -6.42 -30.12
N GLY A 23 25.57 -5.61 -29.41
CA GLY A 23 26.69 -4.85 -29.96
C GLY A 23 27.75 -5.75 -30.58
N TYR A 24 28.09 -6.85 -29.91
CA TYR A 24 29.02 -7.88 -30.38
C TYR A 24 28.46 -8.80 -31.47
N GLY A 25 27.17 -8.70 -31.80
CA GLY A 25 26.56 -9.45 -32.90
C GLY A 25 25.98 -10.80 -32.52
N HIS A 26 25.79 -11.09 -31.23
CA HIS A 26 25.13 -12.30 -30.76
C HIS A 26 23.67 -12.40 -31.23
N GLU A 27 23.21 -13.63 -31.41
CA GLU A 27 21.82 -13.89 -31.77
C GLU A 27 20.86 -13.75 -30.58
N GLN A 28 19.58 -13.50 -30.87
CA GLN A 28 18.58 -13.26 -29.82
C GLN A 28 18.39 -14.47 -28.90
N GLN A 29 18.58 -15.69 -29.41
CA GLN A 29 18.49 -16.91 -28.61
C GLN A 29 19.64 -16.99 -27.58
N GLU A 30 20.88 -16.72 -28.01
CA GLU A 30 22.06 -16.70 -27.15
C GLU A 30 21.91 -15.67 -26.02
N ILE A 31 21.43 -14.46 -26.37
CA ILE A 31 21.18 -13.39 -25.39
C ILE A 31 20.13 -13.83 -24.36
N ALA A 32 19.08 -14.51 -24.81
CA ALA A 32 18.01 -14.99 -23.94
C ALA A 32 18.47 -16.09 -22.98
N GLU A 33 19.33 -16.99 -23.44
CA GLU A 33 19.96 -18.04 -22.63
C GLU A 33 20.84 -17.44 -21.53
N VAL A 34 21.71 -16.48 -21.89
CA VAL A 34 22.58 -15.78 -20.92
C VAL A 34 21.77 -15.06 -19.84
N LEU A 35 20.63 -14.48 -20.20
CA LEU A 35 19.75 -13.75 -19.27
C LEU A 35 18.72 -14.65 -18.57
N GLY A 36 18.58 -15.91 -18.99
CA GLY A 36 17.58 -16.84 -18.46
C GLY A 36 16.12 -16.44 -18.75
N VAL A 37 15.91 -15.63 -19.79
CA VAL A 37 14.58 -15.13 -20.23
C VAL A 37 14.11 -15.84 -21.49
N ASP A 38 12.84 -15.68 -21.83
CA ASP A 38 12.29 -16.21 -23.08
C ASP A 38 12.80 -15.40 -24.29
N PRO A 39 13.20 -16.02 -25.42
CA PRO A 39 13.67 -15.32 -26.62
C PRO A 39 12.69 -14.27 -27.16
N ALA A 40 11.38 -14.47 -27.01
CA ALA A 40 10.40 -13.47 -27.42
C ALA A 40 10.43 -12.22 -26.53
N THR A 41 11.02 -12.27 -25.34
CA THR A 41 11.26 -11.09 -24.50
C THR A 41 12.32 -10.19 -25.12
N ILE A 42 13.43 -10.79 -25.57
CA ILE A 42 14.52 -10.08 -26.27
C ILE A 42 14.03 -9.53 -27.60
N SER A 43 13.31 -10.35 -28.39
CA SER A 43 12.71 -9.91 -29.65
C SER A 43 11.80 -8.69 -29.46
N ARG A 44 10.91 -8.72 -28.46
CA ARG A 44 10.01 -7.59 -28.15
C ARG A 44 10.76 -6.33 -27.71
N GLU A 45 11.82 -6.50 -26.93
CA GLU A 45 12.66 -5.38 -26.48
C GLU A 45 13.40 -4.74 -27.66
N LEU A 46 14.03 -5.54 -28.53
CA LEU A 46 14.74 -5.06 -29.71
C LEU A 46 13.79 -4.42 -30.74
N ASN A 47 12.62 -5.03 -30.98
CA ASN A 47 11.62 -4.51 -31.92
C ASN A 47 11.05 -3.15 -31.51
N ARG A 48 11.09 -2.80 -30.22
CA ARG A 48 10.66 -1.48 -29.74
C ARG A 48 11.58 -0.36 -30.24
N TYR A 49 12.83 -0.67 -30.58
CA TYR A 49 13.85 0.28 -31.01
C TYR A 49 14.31 -0.03 -32.45
N PRO A 50 13.50 0.31 -33.48
CA PRO A 50 13.85 0.02 -34.86
C PRO A 50 15.11 0.77 -35.32
N ARG A 51 15.93 0.06 -36.12
CA ARG A 51 17.25 0.48 -36.61
C ARG A 51 17.15 1.65 -37.60
N LYS A 52 17.03 2.89 -37.14
CA LYS A 52 17.13 4.06 -38.04
C LYS A 52 18.48 4.78 -38.00
N THR A 53 19.27 4.66 -36.93
CA THR A 53 20.60 5.31 -36.89
C THR A 53 21.57 4.70 -35.87
N TRP A 54 21.08 4.09 -34.79
CA TRP A 54 21.92 3.53 -33.73
C TRP A 54 21.52 2.07 -33.42
N ARG A 55 22.51 1.25 -33.08
CA ARG A 55 22.30 -0.06 -32.45
C ARG A 55 21.47 0.14 -31.16
N TYR A 56 20.80 -0.91 -30.68
CA TYR A 56 20.02 -0.87 -29.43
C TYR A 56 20.81 -0.12 -28.33
N SER A 57 20.16 0.79 -27.59
CA SER A 57 20.78 1.59 -26.51
C SER A 57 20.12 1.24 -25.17
N ALA A 58 20.90 0.78 -24.19
CA ALA A 58 20.39 0.41 -22.87
C ALA A 58 19.86 1.62 -22.11
N ASP A 59 20.59 2.74 -22.14
CA ASP A 59 20.21 3.99 -21.46
C ASP A 59 18.86 4.50 -21.95
N ARG A 60 18.68 4.59 -23.28
CA ARG A 60 17.40 5.03 -23.86
C ARG A 60 16.27 4.05 -23.55
N ALA A 61 16.56 2.74 -23.58
CA ALA A 61 15.56 1.74 -23.27
C ALA A 61 15.11 1.77 -21.80
N GLN A 62 16.05 2.09 -20.90
CA GLN A 62 15.78 2.28 -19.49
C GLN A 62 14.97 3.57 -19.26
N GLU A 63 15.40 4.69 -19.84
CA GLU A 63 14.72 5.99 -19.74
C GLU A 63 13.27 5.91 -20.22
N ASP A 64 13.03 5.36 -21.41
CA ASP A 64 11.67 5.17 -21.92
C ASP A 64 10.83 4.24 -21.04
N ALA A 65 11.45 3.20 -20.45
CA ALA A 65 10.74 2.28 -19.57
C ALA A 65 10.34 2.97 -18.25
N GLU A 66 11.19 3.84 -17.74
CA GLU A 66 10.92 4.68 -16.58
C GLU A 66 9.84 5.72 -16.89
N GLU A 67 9.95 6.43 -18.00
CA GLU A 67 8.94 7.38 -18.47
C GLU A 67 7.57 6.69 -18.65
N ARG A 68 7.51 5.56 -19.34
CA ARG A 68 6.26 4.78 -19.45
C ARG A 68 5.73 4.37 -18.08
N ARG A 69 6.59 4.04 -17.11
CA ARG A 69 6.19 3.69 -15.74
C ARG A 69 5.69 4.90 -14.95
N THR A 70 6.30 6.07 -15.07
CA THR A 70 5.83 7.30 -14.42
C THR A 70 4.49 7.73 -15.00
N HIS A 71 4.37 7.74 -16.33
CA HIS A 71 3.13 8.05 -17.04
C HIS A 71 2.05 6.97 -16.90
N SER A 72 2.37 5.72 -16.58
CA SER A 72 1.32 4.72 -16.26
C SER A 72 0.53 5.06 -14.99
N LYS A 73 1.10 5.86 -14.07
CA LYS A 73 0.50 6.18 -12.78
C LYS A 73 -0.28 7.49 -12.76
N CYS A 74 0.21 8.52 -13.45
CA CYS A 74 -0.40 9.86 -13.46
C CYS A 74 -1.57 9.96 -14.47
N PRO A 75 -1.38 9.69 -15.77
CA PRO A 75 -2.45 9.46 -16.75
C PRO A 75 -3.49 8.39 -16.40
N GLY A 76 -3.18 7.47 -15.48
CA GLY A 76 -4.15 6.46 -15.02
C GLY A 76 -5.27 7.03 -14.13
N MET A 77 -5.24 8.33 -13.83
CA MET A 77 -6.21 8.99 -12.98
C MET A 77 -7.26 9.67 -13.84
N LYS A 78 -8.40 9.01 -14.01
CA LYS A 78 -9.58 9.50 -14.74
C LYS A 78 -9.95 10.97 -14.43
N ILE A 79 -9.71 11.41 -13.19
CA ILE A 79 -9.98 12.79 -12.76
C ILE A 79 -8.93 13.78 -13.27
N ALA A 80 -7.65 13.40 -13.35
CA ALA A 80 -6.59 14.30 -13.80
C ALA A 80 -6.69 14.59 -15.30
N ASN A 81 -7.05 13.58 -16.09
CA ASN A 81 -7.16 13.71 -17.55
C ASN A 81 -8.43 14.41 -18.02
N ASP A 82 -9.49 14.44 -17.20
CA ASP A 82 -10.78 15.04 -17.57
C ASP A 82 -10.98 16.36 -16.81
N PRO A 83 -10.77 17.52 -17.46
CA PRO A 83 -10.87 18.83 -16.82
C PRO A 83 -12.31 19.18 -16.40
N ILE A 84 -13.32 18.65 -17.09
CA ILE A 84 -14.74 18.92 -16.78
C ILE A 84 -15.10 18.18 -15.49
N LEU A 85 -14.77 16.90 -15.43
CA LEU A 85 -14.95 16.06 -14.26
C LEU A 85 -14.18 16.62 -13.05
N ARG A 86 -12.93 17.04 -13.26
CA ARG A 86 -12.12 17.68 -12.21
C ARG A 86 -12.80 18.93 -11.64
N LYS A 87 -13.27 19.84 -12.51
CA LYS A 87 -13.98 21.06 -12.09
C LYS A 87 -15.25 20.73 -11.29
N CYS A 88 -16.01 19.73 -11.72
CA CYS A 88 -17.21 19.26 -11.01
C CYS A 88 -16.86 18.76 -9.60
N ILE A 89 -15.86 17.89 -9.47
CA ILE A 89 -15.43 17.36 -8.17
C ILE A 89 -14.93 18.50 -7.27
N ILE A 90 -14.14 19.44 -7.78
CA ILE A 90 -13.65 20.59 -7.01
C ILE A 90 -14.81 21.47 -6.52
N LYS A 91 -15.82 21.72 -7.36
CA LYS A 91 -17.02 22.49 -6.98
C LYS A 91 -17.73 21.82 -5.81
N GLU A 92 -17.89 20.51 -5.87
CA GLU A 92 -18.57 19.75 -4.83
C GLU A 92 -17.75 19.64 -3.53
N LEU A 93 -16.43 19.51 -3.64
CA LEU A 93 -15.53 19.57 -2.48
C LEU A 93 -15.59 20.94 -1.80
N LYS A 94 -15.63 22.04 -2.54
CA LYS A 94 -15.80 23.39 -1.98
C LYS A 94 -17.11 23.56 -1.20
N ARG A 95 -18.13 22.75 -1.51
CA ARG A 95 -19.40 22.67 -0.75
C ARG A 95 -19.31 21.75 0.48
N LEU A 96 -18.09 21.37 0.87
CA LEU A 96 -17.78 20.50 2.01
C LEU A 96 -18.41 19.12 1.93
N ARG A 97 -18.68 18.62 0.71
CA ARG A 97 -19.18 17.25 0.51
C ARG A 97 -18.03 16.26 0.60
N SER A 98 -18.29 15.14 1.27
CA SER A 98 -17.33 14.05 1.35
C SER A 98 -17.18 13.34 0.00
N PRO A 99 -16.00 12.75 -0.31
CA PRO A 99 -15.81 11.96 -1.52
C PRO A 99 -16.83 10.83 -1.73
N ASP A 100 -17.35 10.26 -0.63
CA ASP A 100 -18.37 9.21 -0.64
C ASP A 100 -19.72 9.77 -1.12
N GLU A 101 -20.11 10.96 -0.64
CA GLU A 101 -21.32 11.66 -1.09
C GLU A 101 -21.23 12.10 -2.55
N ILE A 102 -20.07 12.61 -2.98
CA ILE A 102 -19.84 13.02 -4.37
C ILE A 102 -20.02 11.80 -5.29
N ALA A 103 -19.37 10.68 -4.99
CA ALA A 103 -19.48 9.46 -5.79
C ALA A 103 -20.89 8.85 -5.77
N GLY A 104 -21.60 8.96 -4.64
CA GLY A 104 -23.00 8.54 -4.51
C GLY A 104 -23.96 9.42 -5.31
N ARG A 105 -23.74 10.74 -5.30
CA ARG A 105 -24.53 11.70 -6.07
C ARG A 105 -24.35 11.52 -7.57
N MET A 106 -23.11 11.39 -8.03
CA MET A 106 -22.82 11.07 -9.43
C MET A 106 -23.50 9.77 -9.88
N LYS A 107 -23.65 8.77 -8.99
CA LYS A 107 -24.45 7.57 -9.27
C LYS A 107 -25.92 7.91 -9.50
N LYS A 108 -26.50 8.67 -8.58
CA LYS A 108 -27.93 8.98 -8.54
C LYS A 108 -28.34 9.87 -9.72
N GLU A 109 -27.49 10.84 -10.06
CA GLU A 109 -27.72 11.81 -11.14
C GLU A 109 -27.32 11.26 -12.52
N GLY A 110 -26.78 10.04 -12.61
CA GLY A 110 -26.42 9.41 -13.89
C GLY A 110 -25.26 10.09 -14.64
N VAL A 111 -24.42 10.85 -13.95
CA VAL A 111 -23.35 11.65 -14.57
C VAL A 111 -22.30 10.74 -15.23
N THR A 112 -22.03 10.98 -16.51
CA THR A 112 -20.95 10.36 -17.26
C THR A 112 -19.93 11.43 -17.68
N PRO A 113 -18.62 11.21 -17.49
CA PRO A 113 -18.01 10.02 -16.90
C PRO A 113 -18.09 9.96 -15.37
N ARG A 114 -18.48 8.79 -14.85
CA ARG A 114 -18.60 8.55 -13.41
C ARG A 114 -17.27 8.20 -12.74
N VAL A 115 -17.09 8.63 -11.48
CA VAL A 115 -15.98 8.23 -10.62
C VAL A 115 -16.47 7.63 -9.28
N GLY A 116 -15.75 6.62 -8.78
CA GLY A 116 -15.98 6.05 -7.45
C GLY A 116 -15.16 6.74 -6.36
N LYS A 117 -15.57 6.60 -5.10
CA LYS A 117 -14.89 7.24 -3.95
C LYS A 117 -13.39 6.97 -3.88
N ASN A 118 -12.97 5.73 -4.16
CA ASN A 118 -11.56 5.34 -4.12
C ASN A 118 -10.72 6.11 -5.14
N ALA A 119 -11.28 6.40 -6.32
CA ALA A 119 -10.58 7.18 -7.34
C ALA A 119 -10.49 8.66 -6.94
N ILE A 120 -11.54 9.21 -6.31
CA ILE A 120 -11.50 10.58 -5.75
C ILE A 120 -10.44 10.66 -4.64
N TYR A 121 -10.39 9.71 -3.69
CA TYR A 121 -9.35 9.68 -2.66
C TYR A 121 -7.94 9.50 -3.24
N LYS A 122 -7.78 8.61 -4.23
CA LYS A 122 -6.49 8.43 -4.90
C LYS A 122 -6.02 9.75 -5.52
N TRP A 123 -6.93 10.49 -6.16
CA TRP A 123 -6.65 11.81 -6.73
C TRP A 123 -6.36 12.87 -5.68
N LEU A 124 -7.13 12.95 -4.61
CA LEU A 124 -6.86 13.88 -3.51
C LEU A 124 -5.46 13.68 -2.90
N TYR A 125 -4.95 12.45 -2.88
CA TYR A 125 -3.61 12.16 -2.36
C TYR A 125 -2.48 12.25 -3.40
N SER A 126 -2.79 12.56 -4.67
CA SER A 126 -1.78 12.90 -5.68
C SER A 126 -1.39 14.38 -5.58
N ASP A 127 -0.28 14.77 -6.21
CA ASP A 127 0.22 16.15 -6.16
C ASP A 127 -0.82 17.17 -6.68
N ASP A 128 -1.58 16.81 -7.71
CA ASP A 128 -2.65 17.64 -8.26
C ASP A 128 -3.83 17.87 -7.30
N GLY A 129 -4.15 16.87 -6.48
CA GLY A 129 -5.33 16.86 -5.61
C GLY A 129 -5.07 17.35 -4.19
N LYS A 130 -3.80 17.29 -3.72
CA LYS A 130 -3.39 17.71 -2.37
C LYS A 130 -3.90 19.09 -1.95
N PRO A 131 -3.92 20.13 -2.80
CA PRO A 131 -4.44 21.45 -2.43
C PRO A 131 -5.92 21.46 -2.04
N TYR A 132 -6.71 20.48 -2.50
CA TYR A 132 -8.14 20.36 -2.22
C TYR A 132 -8.44 19.53 -0.97
N CYS A 133 -7.44 18.85 -0.39
CA CYS A 133 -7.61 18.12 0.88
C CYS A 133 -8.07 19.02 2.04
N LYS A 134 -7.85 20.33 1.95
CA LYS A 134 -8.36 21.32 2.93
C LYS A 134 -9.88 21.32 3.09
N TYR A 135 -10.61 20.87 2.07
CA TYR A 135 -12.07 20.76 2.09
C TYR A 135 -12.57 19.44 2.68
N LEU A 136 -11.68 18.47 2.92
CA LEU A 136 -12.04 17.25 3.63
C LEU A 136 -12.22 17.56 5.11
N CYS A 137 -13.20 16.92 5.75
CA CYS A 137 -13.41 17.03 7.19
C CYS A 137 -12.14 16.68 7.99
N THR A 138 -11.36 15.69 7.52
CA THR A 138 -10.11 15.27 8.18
C THR A 138 -8.92 16.18 7.86
N LYS A 139 -8.99 17.02 6.82
CA LYS A 139 -7.90 17.88 6.29
C LYS A 139 -6.58 17.16 5.99
N ARG A 140 -6.60 15.83 5.88
CA ARG A 140 -5.40 15.01 5.64
C ARG A 140 -5.08 14.94 4.16
N THR A 141 -3.80 15.10 3.85
CA THR A 141 -3.22 14.99 2.51
C THR A 141 -2.72 13.58 2.19
N CYS A 142 -2.75 12.67 3.16
CA CYS A 142 -2.34 11.27 2.99
C CYS A 142 -3.29 10.31 3.72
N LYS A 143 -3.29 9.06 3.24
CA LYS A 143 -4.05 7.97 3.87
C LYS A 143 -3.49 7.68 5.26
N LYS A 144 -4.37 7.58 6.28
CA LYS A 144 -3.98 7.10 7.61
C LYS A 144 -3.42 5.69 7.50
N ARG A 145 -2.16 5.49 7.90
CA ARG A 145 -1.58 4.16 8.06
C ARG A 145 -2.37 3.43 9.15
N GLN A 146 -2.90 2.27 8.81
CA GLN A 146 -3.48 1.36 9.78
C GLN A 146 -2.33 0.54 10.35
N SER A 147 -2.06 0.66 11.65
CA SER A 147 -1.18 -0.27 12.34
C SER A 147 -1.89 -1.60 12.47
N ARG A 148 -1.17 -2.72 12.39
CA ARG A 148 -1.70 -4.00 12.88
C ARG A 148 -1.95 -3.81 14.37
N LEU A 149 -3.20 -3.70 14.77
CA LEU A 149 -3.56 -3.68 16.18
C LEU A 149 -3.13 -5.03 16.75
N VAL A 150 -2.37 -5.01 17.85
CA VAL A 150 -2.23 -6.19 18.70
C VAL A 150 -3.65 -6.64 19.04
N LYS A 151 -3.91 -7.96 18.96
CA LYS A 151 -5.23 -8.51 19.28
C LYS A 151 -5.57 -8.14 20.73
N LYS A 152 -6.34 -7.07 20.92
CA LYS A 152 -6.85 -6.67 22.23
C LYS A 152 -7.84 -7.75 22.67
N MET A 153 -7.52 -8.47 23.73
CA MET A 153 -8.53 -9.27 24.43
C MET A 153 -9.39 -8.29 25.23
N LEU A 154 -10.70 -8.24 24.94
CA LEU A 154 -11.62 -7.26 25.53
C LEU A 154 -11.88 -7.55 27.01
N ILE A 155 -11.91 -8.83 27.39
CA ILE A 155 -12.12 -9.34 28.75
C ILE A 155 -11.06 -10.42 28.97
N PRO A 156 -10.04 -10.18 29.80
CA PRO A 156 -9.12 -11.23 30.25
C PRO A 156 -9.90 -12.37 30.92
N ASP A 157 -9.48 -13.61 30.68
CA ASP A 157 -10.07 -14.81 31.31
C ASP A 157 -11.58 -15.00 31.06
N ARG A 158 -12.07 -14.62 29.87
CA ARG A 158 -13.46 -14.87 29.50
C ARG A 158 -13.75 -16.37 29.51
N ILE A 159 -14.74 -16.77 30.31
CA ILE A 159 -15.31 -18.13 30.31
C ILE A 159 -16.50 -18.10 29.35
N SER A 160 -16.64 -19.11 28.49
CA SER A 160 -17.82 -19.19 27.62
C SER A 160 -19.06 -19.50 28.47
N LEU A 161 -20.25 -19.06 28.07
CA LEU A 161 -21.48 -19.37 28.80
C LEU A 161 -21.68 -20.87 29.04
N LYS A 162 -21.13 -21.73 28.15
CA LYS A 162 -21.20 -23.19 28.25
C LYS A 162 -20.26 -23.76 29.31
N ASP A 163 -19.15 -23.07 29.56
CA ASP A 163 -18.12 -23.46 30.51
C ASP A 163 -18.33 -22.77 31.87
N ARG A 164 -19.42 -22.01 32.02
CA ARG A 164 -19.78 -21.36 33.28
C ARG A 164 -20.12 -22.47 34.28
N PRO A 165 -19.43 -22.53 35.44
CA PRO A 165 -19.82 -23.47 36.48
C PRO A 165 -21.27 -23.17 36.91
N ASN A 166 -22.07 -24.22 37.06
CA ASN A 166 -23.49 -24.12 37.39
C ASN A 166 -23.74 -23.85 38.88
N GLU A 167 -22.67 -23.81 39.68
CA GLU A 167 -22.74 -23.56 41.12
C GLU A 167 -22.75 -22.05 41.41
N PRO A 168 -23.68 -21.56 42.25
CA PRO A 168 -23.64 -20.19 42.75
C PRO A 168 -22.47 -20.03 43.72
N ASP A 169 -21.44 -19.31 43.27
CA ASP A 169 -20.43 -18.60 44.05
C ASP A 169 -20.23 -19.06 45.52
N SER A 170 -19.30 -20.00 45.73
CA SER A 170 -18.47 -19.98 46.93
C SER A 170 -17.39 -18.88 46.80
N TYR A 171 -17.81 -17.63 46.57
CA TYR A 171 -16.90 -16.49 46.54
C TYR A 171 -16.48 -16.15 47.97
N MET A 172 -15.51 -16.88 48.51
CA MET A 172 -14.61 -16.33 49.51
C MET A 172 -13.52 -15.57 48.72
N PRO A 173 -13.56 -14.23 48.63
CA PRO A 173 -12.39 -13.51 48.14
C PRO A 173 -11.23 -13.92 49.05
N LYS A 174 -10.09 -14.33 48.45
CA LYS A 174 -8.84 -14.49 49.21
C LYS A 174 -8.45 -13.12 49.73
N VAL A 175 -9.00 -12.73 50.88
CA VAL A 175 -8.56 -11.58 51.64
C VAL A 175 -7.17 -11.96 52.13
N ILE A 176 -6.16 -11.42 51.47
CA ILE A 176 -4.79 -11.49 51.95
C ILE A 176 -4.75 -10.58 53.17
N TYR A 177 -5.03 -11.13 54.36
CA TYR A 177 -4.73 -10.42 55.60
C TYR A 177 -3.21 -10.25 55.64
N SER A 178 -2.74 -9.03 55.43
CA SER A 178 -1.35 -8.69 55.72
C SER A 178 -1.17 -8.84 57.22
N SER A 179 -0.49 -9.90 57.64
CA SER A 179 -0.03 -10.10 58.99
C SER A 179 0.90 -8.93 59.34
N ARG A 180 0.33 -7.87 59.92
CA ARG A 180 1.11 -6.85 60.62
C ARG A 180 1.89 -7.59 61.70
N HIS A 181 3.21 -7.75 61.49
CA HIS A 181 4.14 -8.20 62.51
C HIS A 181 3.96 -7.29 63.74
N ARG A 182 3.34 -7.83 64.78
CA ARG A 182 3.38 -7.27 66.13
C ARG A 182 4.76 -7.64 66.68
N SER A 183 5.72 -6.74 66.49
CA SER A 183 7.04 -6.84 67.11
C SER A 183 6.85 -6.86 68.63
N GLN A 184 7.17 -8.00 69.25
CA GLN A 184 7.45 -8.08 70.67
C GLN A 184 8.84 -7.49 70.88
N ASP A 185 8.93 -6.23 71.29
CA ASP A 185 10.13 -5.70 71.92
C ASP A 185 9.92 -5.72 73.43
N GLN A 186 10.31 -6.83 74.05
CA GLN A 186 10.70 -6.88 75.45
C GLN A 186 12.19 -7.20 75.55
N GLN A 187 12.90 -6.21 76.11
CA GLN A 187 14.06 -6.33 77.00
C GLN A 187 15.42 -6.67 76.39
N ARG A 188 16.29 -5.65 76.35
CA ARG A 188 17.64 -5.77 76.92
C ARG A 188 17.96 -4.55 77.80
N VAL A 189 17.97 -4.82 79.10
CA VAL A 189 18.69 -4.09 80.16
C VAL A 189 20.13 -4.60 80.16
N VAL A 190 21.14 -3.72 80.12
CA VAL A 190 22.47 -3.80 80.81
C VAL A 190 23.11 -2.39 80.67
N CYS A 191 23.12 -1.54 81.71
CA CYS A 191 24.23 -1.27 82.64
C CYS A 191 25.58 -0.92 81.99
N LEU A 192 26.00 0.36 82.08
CA LEU A 192 27.10 0.87 82.92
C LEU A 192 26.92 2.38 83.12
#